data_AF-A0A2H0PBI5-F1
#
_entry.id   AF-A0A2H0PBI5-F1
#
_cell.length_a   1.000
_cell.length_b   1.000
_cell.length_c   1.000
_cell.angle_alpha   90.00
_cell.angle_beta   90.00
_cell.angle_gamma   90.00
#
_symmetry.space_group_name_H-M   'P 1'
#
loop_
_entity.id
_entity.type
_entity.pdbx_description
1 polymer ?
#
loop_
_entity_poly.entity_id
_entity_poly.type
_entity_poly.pdbx_seq_one_letter_code
_entity_poly.pdbx_strand_id
1 'polypeptide(L)' 'MPPVSSLLKKAAGLAKGSGEPNRNKVGKITMKQAEDVAKAKMPDLNT' A
#
# COMPACT_ATOMS: atom_id res chain seq x y z
N MET A 1 -13.43 5.61 -1.43
CA MET A 1 -12.55 5.00 -0.40
C MET A 1 -11.15 5.61 -0.43
N PRO A 2 -10.35 5.51 0.65
CA PRO A 2 -8.98 6.03 0.66
C PRO A 2 -8.13 5.42 -0.48
N PRO A 3 -7.19 6.19 -1.06
CA PRO A 3 -6.36 5.70 -2.15
C PRO A 3 -5.47 4.55 -1.67
N VAL A 4 -5.20 3.59 -2.57
CA VAL A 4 -4.37 2.41 -2.30
C VAL A 4 -2.99 2.82 -1.77
N SER A 5 -2.44 3.92 -2.27
CA SER A 5 -1.18 4.50 -1.81
C SER A 5 -1.20 4.85 -0.31
N SER A 6 -2.33 5.31 0.23
CA SER A 6 -2.47 5.63 1.65
C SER A 6 -2.62 4.36 2.51
N LEU A 7 -3.31 3.34 1.99
CA LEU A 7 -3.42 2.03 2.66
C LEU A 7 -2.05 1.33 2.72
N LEU A 8 -1.30 1.33 1.61
CA LEU A 8 0.07 0.81 1.54
C LEU A 8 1.01 1.54 2.51
N LYS A 9 0.93 2.87 2.58
CA LYS A 9 1.72 3.67 3.53
C LYS A 9 1.40 3.29 4.98
N LYS A 10 0.11 3.16 5.32
CA LYS A 10 -0.32 2.71 6.66
C LYS A 10 0.17 1.30 6.98
N ALA A 11 0.01 0.36 6.05
CA ALA A 11 0.46 -1.02 6.21
C ALA A 11 1.99 -1.12 6.38
N ALA A 12 2.74 -0.24 5.71
CA ALA A 12 4.19 -0.13 5.83
C ALA A 12 4.67 0.72 7.02
N GLY A 13 3.76 1.37 7.77
CA GLY A 13 4.12 2.27 8.86
C GLY A 13 4.82 3.56 8.43
N LEU A 14 4.63 4.00 7.18
CA LEU A 14 5.35 5.12 6.59
C LEU A 14 4.50 6.40 6.53
N ALA A 15 5.07 7.52 6.98
CA ALA A 15 4.47 8.84 6.82
C ALA A 15 4.59 9.38 5.38
N LYS A 16 5.64 8.99 4.64
CA LYS A 16 5.91 9.41 3.26
C LYS A 16 6.36 8.23 2.39
N GLY A 17 6.03 8.29 1.10
CA GLY A 17 6.50 7.31 0.11
C GLY A 17 7.91 7.66 -0.38
N SER A 18 8.48 6.78 -1.22
CA SER A 18 9.78 7.05 -1.82
C SER A 18 9.71 8.25 -2.77
N GLY A 19 10.69 9.17 -2.66
CA GLY A 19 10.88 10.25 -3.63
C GLY A 19 11.45 9.76 -4.96
N GLU A 20 12.12 8.60 -4.96
CA GLU A 20 12.64 7.94 -6.16
C GLU A 20 12.11 6.49 -6.22
N PRO A 21 10.90 6.29 -6.79
CA PRO A 21 10.29 4.97 -6.87
C PRO A 21 11.22 3.97 -7.57
N ASN A 22 11.22 2.72 -7.08
CA ASN A 22 12.07 1.60 -7.53
C ASN A 22 13.58 1.73 -7.31
N ARG A 23 14.10 2.92 -6.98
CA ARG A 23 15.51 3.11 -6.57
C ARG A 23 15.66 3.06 -5.06
N ASN A 24 14.88 3.86 -4.34
CA ASN A 24 14.93 3.91 -2.89
C ASN A 24 13.70 3.21 -2.30
N LYS A 25 13.89 2.00 -1.76
CA LYS A 25 12.81 1.22 -1.14
C LYS A 25 12.68 1.63 0.32
N VAL A 26 11.77 2.56 0.60
CA VAL A 26 11.55 3.11 1.94
C VAL A 26 10.65 2.26 2.84
N GLY A 27 10.08 1.16 2.32
CA GLY A 27 9.23 0.27 3.12
C GLY A 27 9.03 -1.09 2.47
N LYS A 28 8.63 -2.05 3.30
CA LYS A 28 8.29 -3.41 2.91
C LYS A 28 7.02 -3.80 3.64
N ILE A 29 6.10 -4.43 2.92
CA ILE A 29 4.92 -5.06 3.51
C ILE A 29 5.02 -6.57 3.35
N THR A 30 4.35 -7.28 4.25
CA THR A 30 4.20 -8.73 4.15
C THR A 30 3.05 -9.08 3.21
N MET A 31 3.04 -10.31 2.68
CA MET A 31 1.93 -10.79 1.84
C MET A 31 0.58 -10.68 2.56
N LYS A 32 0.55 -11.03 3.85
CA LYS A 32 -0.68 -10.94 4.67
C LYS A 32 -1.23 -9.51 4.73
N GLN A 33 -0.36 -8.50 4.82
CA GLN A 33 -0.78 -7.09 4.79
C GLN A 33 -1.24 -6.67 3.40
N ALA A 34 -0.61 -7.18 2.34
CA ALA A 34 -1.05 -6.93 0.97
C ALA A 34 -2.46 -7.49 0.70
N GLU A 35 -2.73 -8.70 1.19
CA GLU A 35 -4.06 -9.33 1.10
C GLU A 35 -5.13 -8.56 1.86
N ASP A 36 -4.81 -8.05 3.05
CA ASP A 36 -5.75 -7.25 3.85
C ASP A 36 -6.11 -5.93 3.15
N VAL A 37 -5.10 -5.23 2.60
CA VAL A 37 -5.28 -4.04 1.77
C VAL A 37 -6.09 -4.36 0.52
N ALA A 38 -5.85 -5.52 -0.11
CA ALA A 38 -6.58 -5.95 -1.29
C ALA A 38 -8.05 -6.27 -0.97
N LYS A 39 -8.35 -7.00 0.11
CA LYS A 39 -9.73 -7.26 0.57
C LYS A 39 -10.48 -5.98 0.89
N ALA A 40 -9.82 -5.05 1.57
CA ALA A 40 -10.40 -3.76 1.87
C ALA A 40 -10.70 -2.95 0.60
N LYS A 41 -9.89 -3.08 -0.47
CA LYS A 41 -10.03 -2.32 -1.72
C LYS A 41 -10.82 -3.04 -2.82
N MET A 42 -10.94 -4.36 -2.78
CA MET A 42 -11.64 -5.21 -3.76
C MET A 42 -12.98 -4.68 -4.24
N PRO A 43 -13.90 -4.16 -3.39
CA PRO A 43 -15.18 -3.63 -3.87
C PRO A 43 -15.06 -2.35 -4.73
N ASP A 44 -13.91 -1.68 -4.71
CA ASP A 44 -13.63 -0.43 -5.44
C ASP A 44 -12.72 -0.69 -6.67
N LEU A 45 -12.32 -1.94 -6.91
CA LEU A 45 -11.59 -2.37 -8.10
C LEU A 45 -12.59 -2.80 -9.17
N ASN A 46 -12.52 -2.19 -10.36
CA ASN A 46 -13.17 -2.76 -11.53
C ASN A 46 -12.41 -4.03 -11.92
N THR A 47 -13.06 -5.18 -11.80
CA THR A 47 -12.66 -6.44 -12.45
C THR A 47 -12.88 -6.39 -13.94
#